data_AF-A0A8J6DT09-F1
#
_entry.id   AF-A0A8J6DT09-F1
#
_cell.length_a   1.000
_cell.length_b   1.000
_cell.length_c   1.000
_cell.angle_alpha   90.00
_cell.angle_beta   90.00
_cell.angle_gamma   90.00
#
_symmetry.space_group_name_H-M   'P 1'
#
loop_
_entity.id
_entity.type
_entity.pdbx_description
1 polymer ?
#
loop_
_entity_poly.entity_id
_entity_poly.type
_entity_poly.pdbx_seq_one_letter_code
_entity_poly.pdbx_strand_id
1 'polypeptide(L)'
;WKPPPPPPPPPPPPDPGPPREGRGHVPTGRSLRRARERVRRRLRAHTAARNSLGARMAAAASGSGTPREEEGPGGEAATPQPQAPTNAPGARLSRLPLARVKALVKADPDVTLAGQEAIFILARAAELFVETIAKDAYCCAQQGKRKTLQRRDL
;
A
#
# COMPACT_ATOMS: atom_id res chain seq x y z
N TRP A 1 39.27 56.82 -6.99
CA TRP A 1 38.78 56.50 -5.64
C TRP A 1 38.88 54.99 -5.48
N LYS A 2 39.72 54.50 -4.54
CA LYS A 2 39.91 53.07 -4.30
C LYS A 2 39.08 52.71 -3.06
N PRO A 3 38.22 51.68 -3.10
CA PRO A 3 37.41 51.32 -1.93
C PRO A 3 38.31 50.89 -0.75
N PRO A 4 37.89 51.16 0.50
CA PRO A 4 38.64 50.76 1.67
C PRO A 4 38.71 49.22 1.78
N PRO A 5 39.78 48.68 2.38
CA PRO A 5 39.93 47.24 2.56
C PRO A 5 38.85 46.69 3.51
N PRO A 6 38.43 45.43 3.32
CA PRO A 6 37.44 44.80 4.20
C PRO A 6 37.99 44.61 5.62
N PRO A 7 37.12 44.59 6.64
CA PRO A 7 37.52 44.36 8.02
C PRO A 7 38.09 42.93 8.20
N PRO A 8 38.99 42.74 9.19
CA PRO A 8 39.54 41.41 9.47
C PRO A 8 38.45 40.46 10.00
N PRO A 9 38.60 39.14 9.75
CA PRO A 9 37.66 38.14 10.24
C PRO A 9 37.66 38.06 11.78
N PRO A 10 36.52 37.68 12.40
CA PRO A 10 36.44 37.49 13.85
C PRO A 10 37.35 36.33 14.31
N PRO A 11 37.85 36.37 15.56
CA PRO A 11 38.67 35.29 16.11
C PRO A 11 37.87 33.97 16.20
N PRO A 12 38.53 32.82 16.06
CA PRO A 12 37.88 31.52 16.19
C PRO A 12 37.34 31.30 17.61
N PRO A 13 36.23 30.56 17.76
CA PRO A 13 35.69 30.21 19.08
C PRO A 13 36.71 29.37 19.88
N PRO A 14 36.75 29.50 21.21
CA PRO A 14 37.63 28.69 22.05
C PRO A 14 37.30 27.20 21.92
N ASP A 15 38.34 26.36 21.93
CA ASP A 15 38.20 24.91 21.79
C ASP A 15 37.25 24.31 22.85
N PRO A 16 36.37 23.38 22.47
CA PRO A 16 35.59 22.62 23.43
C PRO A 16 36.55 21.73 24.25
N GLY A 17 36.66 22.03 25.55
CA GLY A 17 37.44 21.24 26.49
C GLY A 17 37.03 19.76 26.51
N PRO A 18 37.89 18.86 27.03
CA PRO A 18 37.66 17.43 26.98
C PRO A 18 36.35 17.05 27.70
N PRO A 19 35.60 16.07 27.17
CA PRO A 19 34.31 15.69 27.73
C PRO A 19 34.52 15.08 29.12
N ARG A 20 33.82 15.64 30.12
CA ARG A 20 33.71 15.03 31.45
C ARG A 20 33.09 13.64 31.31
N GLU A 21 33.84 12.64 31.74
CA GLU A 21 33.48 11.22 31.69
C GLU A 21 32.28 10.92 32.60
N GLY A 22 31.08 11.09 32.04
CA GLY A 22 29.83 10.68 32.66
C GLY A 22 29.68 9.16 32.53
N ARG A 23 29.77 8.47 33.67
CA ARG A 23 29.53 7.02 33.85
C ARG A 23 28.15 6.62 33.30
N GLY A 24 28.07 6.26 32.02
CA GLY A 24 26.87 5.79 31.34
C GLY A 24 26.69 4.28 31.49
N HIS A 25 25.57 3.86 32.08
CA HIS A 25 25.16 2.46 32.18
C HIS A 25 24.91 1.86 30.79
N VAL A 26 25.75 0.92 30.36
CA VAL A 26 25.56 0.15 29.12
C VAL A 26 24.43 -0.88 29.35
N PRO A 27 23.30 -0.80 28.62
CA PRO A 27 22.24 -1.78 28.78
C PRO A 27 22.71 -3.12 28.22
N THR A 28 22.77 -4.13 29.09
CA THR A 28 23.24 -5.48 28.79
C THR A 28 22.38 -6.14 27.70
N GLY A 29 23.01 -6.88 26.78
CA GLY A 29 22.41 -7.45 25.57
C GLY A 29 21.17 -8.35 25.73
N ARG A 30 20.78 -8.71 26.96
CA ARG A 30 19.51 -9.40 27.27
C ARG A 30 18.28 -8.52 27.00
N SER A 31 18.37 -7.20 27.21
CA SER A 31 17.25 -6.27 26.98
C SER A 31 16.89 -6.17 25.49
N LEU A 32 17.92 -6.13 24.63
CA LEU A 32 17.74 -6.03 23.18
C LEU A 32 17.17 -7.31 22.56
N ARG A 33 17.58 -8.49 23.07
CA ARG A 33 17.02 -9.78 22.64
C ARG A 33 15.53 -9.89 22.97
N ARG A 34 15.13 -9.50 24.19
CA ARG A 34 13.71 -9.47 24.61
C ARG A 34 12.87 -8.47 23.82
N ALA A 35 13.44 -7.29 23.50
CA ALA A 35 12.75 -6.30 22.66
C ALA A 35 12.49 -6.83 21.23
N ARG A 36 13.50 -7.46 20.62
CA ARG A 36 13.38 -8.08 19.28
C ARG A 36 12.37 -9.23 19.25
N GLU A 37 12.28 -9.99 20.34
CA GLU A 37 11.34 -11.10 20.46
C GLU A 37 9.89 -10.65 20.63
N ARG A 38 9.65 -9.53 21.33
CA ARG A 38 8.33 -8.90 21.40
C ARG A 38 7.85 -8.42 20.03
N VAL A 39 8.74 -7.83 19.23
CA VAL A 39 8.42 -7.41 17.85
C VAL A 39 8.10 -8.62 16.98
N ARG A 40 8.91 -9.68 17.03
CA ARG A 40 8.65 -10.92 16.29
C ARG A 40 7.32 -11.58 16.70
N ARG A 41 6.98 -11.60 17.98
CA ARG A 41 5.69 -12.10 18.47
C ARG A 41 4.52 -11.28 17.92
N ARG A 42 4.64 -9.95 17.90
CA ARG A 42 3.58 -9.08 17.40
C ARG A 42 3.39 -9.22 15.89
N LEU A 43 4.48 -9.36 15.14
CA LEU A 43 4.44 -9.62 13.70
C LEU A 43 3.79 -10.98 13.40
N ARG A 44 4.20 -12.05 14.09
CA ARG A 44 3.58 -13.38 13.95
C ARG A 44 2.10 -13.39 14.31
N ALA A 45 1.70 -12.71 15.39
CA ALA A 45 0.29 -12.61 15.79
C ALA A 45 -0.54 -11.86 14.75
N HIS A 46 -0.01 -10.78 14.17
CA HIS A 46 -0.69 -10.02 13.13
C HIS A 46 -0.83 -10.82 11.82
N THR A 47 0.21 -11.54 11.41
CA THR A 47 0.16 -12.43 10.24
C THR A 47 -0.77 -13.63 10.46
N ALA A 48 -0.76 -14.24 11.66
CA ALA A 48 -1.66 -15.34 12.00
C ALA A 48 -3.15 -14.89 12.00
N ALA A 49 -3.45 -13.69 12.49
CA ALA A 49 -4.80 -13.13 12.46
C ALA A 49 -5.27 -12.79 11.03
N ARG A 50 -4.36 -12.46 10.11
CA ARG A 50 -4.67 -12.27 8.68
C ARG A 50 -4.92 -13.60 7.96
N ASN A 51 -4.09 -14.63 8.20
CA ASN A 51 -4.27 -15.94 7.57
C ASN A 51 -5.54 -16.66 8.05
N SER A 52 -5.97 -16.45 9.30
CA SER A 52 -7.24 -17.00 9.79
C SER A 52 -8.46 -16.35 9.13
N LEU A 53 -8.36 -15.08 8.73
CA LEU A 53 -9.42 -14.41 7.98
C LEU A 53 -9.47 -14.88 6.51
N GLY A 54 -8.31 -15.13 5.89
CA GLY A 54 -8.21 -15.71 4.54
C GLY A 54 -8.76 -17.15 4.46
N ALA A 55 -8.50 -17.99 5.47
CA ALA A 55 -9.03 -19.35 5.54
C ALA A 55 -10.56 -19.39 5.65
N ARG A 56 -11.19 -18.38 6.28
CA ARG A 56 -12.65 -18.28 6.42
C ARG A 56 -13.35 -17.85 5.12
N MET A 57 -12.67 -17.12 4.24
CA MET A 57 -13.21 -16.79 2.91
C MET A 57 -13.08 -17.96 1.93
N ALA A 58 -12.03 -18.80 2.03
CA ALA A 58 -11.87 -19.97 1.16
C ALA A 58 -12.92 -21.07 1.43
N ALA A 59 -13.37 -21.22 2.68
CA ALA A 59 -14.37 -22.23 3.05
C ALA A 59 -15.80 -21.91 2.57
N ALA A 60 -16.10 -20.67 2.19
CA ALA A 60 -17.44 -20.26 1.72
C ALA A 60 -17.71 -20.54 0.23
N ALA A 61 -16.70 -21.02 -0.52
CA ALA A 61 -16.82 -21.26 -1.97
C ALA A 61 -17.17 -22.71 -2.35
N SER A 62 -17.41 -23.60 -1.37
CA SER A 62 -17.74 -25.01 -1.61
C SER A 62 -19.14 -25.32 -1.06
N GLY A 63 -20.17 -24.86 -1.77
CA GLY A 63 -21.56 -25.09 -1.40
C GLY A 63 -22.51 -24.94 -2.58
N SER A 64 -22.86 -26.09 -3.17
CA SER A 64 -24.06 -26.41 -3.96
C SER A 64 -24.32 -25.72 -5.31
N GLY A 65 -24.39 -26.54 -6.37
CA GLY A 65 -25.34 -26.31 -7.48
C GLY A 65 -24.92 -26.74 -8.89
N THR A 66 -25.13 -28.01 -9.25
CA THR A 66 -25.38 -28.47 -10.64
C THR A 66 -26.56 -29.47 -10.57
N PRO A 67 -27.33 -29.79 -11.64
CA PRO A 67 -27.27 -29.35 -13.05
C PRO A 67 -28.64 -28.89 -13.62
N ARG A 68 -28.74 -28.49 -14.89
CA ARG A 68 -29.78 -28.90 -15.88
C ARG A 68 -29.82 -28.01 -17.12
N GLU A 69 -29.86 -28.68 -18.26
CA GLU A 69 -29.90 -28.20 -19.65
C GLU A 69 -31.27 -27.64 -20.06
N GLU A 70 -31.27 -26.67 -20.98
CA GLU A 70 -32.22 -26.58 -22.10
C GLU A 70 -31.65 -25.63 -23.18
N GLU A 71 -31.62 -26.14 -24.39
CA GLU A 71 -31.18 -25.53 -25.64
C GLU A 71 -32.34 -24.74 -26.27
N GLY A 72 -32.08 -23.70 -27.08
CA GLY A 72 -33.13 -23.13 -27.92
C GLY A 72 -32.88 -21.69 -28.43
N PRO A 73 -32.65 -21.47 -29.75
CA PRO A 73 -32.11 -20.23 -30.31
C PRO A 73 -33.18 -19.27 -30.85
N GLY A 74 -32.85 -17.97 -30.98
CA GLY A 74 -33.63 -17.07 -31.82
C GLY A 74 -33.36 -15.57 -31.65
N GLY A 75 -33.00 -14.91 -32.76
CA GLY A 75 -33.58 -13.61 -33.10
C GLY A 75 -32.82 -12.34 -32.69
N GLU A 76 -31.81 -12.02 -33.49
CA GLU A 76 -31.49 -10.68 -34.02
C GLU A 76 -32.46 -9.53 -33.69
N ALA A 77 -31.95 -8.47 -33.05
CA ALA A 77 -32.32 -7.07 -33.34
C ALA A 77 -31.34 -6.11 -32.63
N ALA A 78 -30.38 -5.61 -33.41
CA ALA A 78 -29.50 -4.52 -33.01
C ALA A 78 -30.34 -3.26 -32.69
N THR A 79 -30.21 -2.77 -31.46
CA THR A 79 -30.61 -1.41 -31.11
C THR A 79 -29.38 -0.66 -30.59
N PRO A 80 -28.80 0.30 -31.34
CA PRO A 80 -27.71 1.11 -30.82
C PRO A 80 -28.29 2.12 -29.83
N GLN A 81 -28.17 1.83 -28.54
CA GLN A 81 -28.60 2.73 -27.47
C GLN A 81 -27.58 3.88 -27.32
N PRO A 82 -27.98 5.16 -27.48
CA PRO A 82 -27.09 6.29 -27.31
C PRO A 82 -26.66 6.43 -25.84
N GLN A 83 -25.37 6.27 -25.55
CA GLN A 83 -24.82 6.50 -24.22
C GLN A 83 -24.66 8.01 -23.97
N ALA A 84 -25.66 8.61 -23.31
CA ALA A 84 -25.56 9.97 -22.79
C ALA A 84 -24.53 10.03 -21.62
N PRO A 85 -23.65 11.05 -21.57
CA PRO A 85 -22.72 11.22 -20.46
C PRO A 85 -23.45 11.76 -19.24
N THR A 86 -23.91 10.86 -18.36
CA THR A 86 -24.42 11.24 -17.04
C THR A 86 -23.26 11.65 -16.14
N ASN A 87 -22.98 12.94 -16.12
CA ASN A 87 -22.05 13.59 -15.19
C ASN A 87 -22.75 13.87 -13.85
N ALA A 88 -23.35 12.85 -13.24
CA ALA A 88 -23.80 12.91 -11.87
C ALA A 88 -22.66 12.40 -10.96
N PRO A 89 -22.33 13.06 -9.84
CA PRO A 89 -21.47 12.49 -8.81
C PRO A 89 -22.24 11.41 -8.02
N GLY A 90 -22.74 10.40 -8.74
CA GLY A 90 -23.23 9.16 -8.16
C GLY A 90 -22.07 8.46 -7.47
N ALA A 91 -22.37 7.83 -6.33
CA ALA A 91 -21.41 7.09 -5.52
C ALA A 91 -20.48 6.26 -6.42
N ARG A 92 -19.22 6.70 -6.58
CA ARG A 92 -18.26 5.99 -7.41
C ARG A 92 -18.04 4.62 -6.77
N LEU A 93 -18.42 3.55 -7.48
CA LEU A 93 -18.33 2.18 -6.96
C LEU A 93 -16.88 1.78 -6.63
N SER A 94 -15.89 2.43 -7.26
CA SER A 94 -14.48 2.37 -6.91
C SER A 94 -13.90 3.77 -6.71
N ARG A 95 -12.89 3.86 -5.82
CA ARG A 95 -12.08 5.06 -5.60
C ARG A 95 -11.12 5.33 -6.78
N LEU A 96 -10.83 4.31 -7.59
CA LEU A 96 -9.95 4.41 -8.75
C LEU A 96 -10.76 4.65 -10.04
N PRO A 97 -10.28 5.49 -10.97
CA PRO A 97 -10.95 5.69 -12.26
C PRO A 97 -10.91 4.43 -13.11
N LEU A 98 -12.07 3.80 -13.35
CA LEU A 98 -12.17 2.53 -14.11
C LEU A 98 -11.62 2.65 -15.53
N ALA A 99 -11.79 3.81 -16.19
CA ALA A 99 -11.22 4.07 -17.51
C ALA A 99 -9.68 3.97 -17.50
N ARG A 100 -9.04 4.44 -16.43
CA ARG A 100 -7.57 4.35 -16.29
C ARG A 100 -7.12 2.92 -16.02
N VAL A 101 -7.85 2.18 -15.19
CA VAL A 101 -7.59 0.75 -14.94
C VAL A 101 -7.70 -0.04 -16.25
N LYS A 102 -8.77 0.19 -17.03
CA LYS A 102 -8.96 -0.43 -18.35
C LYS A 102 -7.82 -0.12 -19.32
N ALA A 103 -7.36 1.13 -19.37
CA ALA A 103 -6.25 1.52 -20.23
C ALA A 103 -4.93 0.82 -19.84
N LEU A 104 -4.68 0.62 -18.54
CA LEU A 104 -3.49 -0.12 -18.07
C LEU A 104 -3.59 -1.62 -18.40
N VAL A 105 -4.77 -2.22 -18.23
CA VAL A 105 -5.02 -3.63 -18.59
C VAL A 105 -4.81 -3.86 -20.09
N LYS A 106 -5.30 -2.94 -20.93
CA LYS A 106 -5.16 -3.00 -22.39
C LYS A 106 -3.81 -2.48 -22.91
N ALA A 107 -2.90 -2.07 -22.03
CA ALA A 107 -1.53 -1.75 -22.44
C ALA A 107 -0.73 -3.03 -22.76
N ASP A 108 -1.21 -4.18 -22.28
CA ASP A 108 -0.71 -5.49 -22.65
C ASP A 108 -1.20 -5.88 -24.07
N PRO A 109 -0.30 -6.17 -25.03
CA PRO A 109 -0.68 -6.53 -26.40
C PRO A 109 -1.51 -7.81 -26.48
N ASP A 110 -1.40 -8.71 -25.50
CA ASP A 110 -2.13 -9.98 -25.49
C ASP A 110 -3.56 -9.83 -24.95
N VAL A 111 -3.91 -8.65 -24.42
CA VAL A 111 -5.25 -8.37 -23.86
C VAL A 111 -6.11 -7.60 -24.86
N THR A 112 -6.90 -8.34 -25.62
CA THR A 112 -7.79 -7.79 -26.66
C THR A 112 -9.07 -7.18 -26.08
N LEU A 113 -9.73 -7.89 -25.15
CA LEU A 113 -10.99 -7.50 -24.53
C LEU A 113 -10.92 -7.60 -23.00
N ALA A 114 -11.52 -6.63 -22.32
CA ALA A 114 -11.66 -6.62 -20.87
C ALA A 114 -13.08 -6.21 -20.49
N GLY A 115 -13.80 -7.12 -19.82
CA GLY A 115 -15.17 -6.90 -19.36
C GLY A 115 -15.25 -5.91 -18.20
N GLN A 116 -16.39 -5.22 -18.06
CA GLN A 116 -16.60 -4.20 -17.03
C GLN A 116 -16.43 -4.75 -15.61
N GLU A 117 -16.96 -5.96 -15.34
CA GLU A 117 -16.84 -6.63 -14.03
C GLU A 117 -15.38 -6.96 -13.69
N ALA A 118 -14.58 -7.41 -14.68
CA ALA A 118 -13.17 -7.69 -14.47
C ALA A 118 -12.39 -6.40 -14.12
N ILE A 119 -12.67 -5.30 -14.83
CA ILE A 119 -12.06 -3.99 -14.54
C ILE A 119 -12.46 -3.49 -13.14
N PHE A 120 -13.72 -3.69 -12.75
CA PHE A 120 -14.21 -3.32 -11.42
C PHE A 120 -13.52 -4.13 -10.31
N ILE A 121 -13.41 -5.46 -10.46
CA ILE A 121 -12.72 -6.33 -9.51
C ILE A 121 -11.24 -5.94 -9.39
N LEU A 122 -10.56 -5.67 -10.51
CA LEU A 122 -9.17 -5.21 -10.51
C LEU A 122 -9.01 -3.88 -9.76
N ALA A 123 -9.92 -2.93 -9.97
CA ALA A 123 -9.90 -1.67 -9.24
C ALA A 123 -10.07 -1.89 -7.72
N ARG A 124 -10.99 -2.78 -7.32
CA ARG A 124 -11.20 -3.11 -5.91
C ARG A 124 -10.02 -3.87 -5.29
N ALA A 125 -9.43 -4.79 -6.04
CA ALA A 125 -8.23 -5.51 -5.62
C ALA A 125 -7.06 -4.54 -5.41
N ALA A 126 -6.88 -3.57 -6.32
CA ALA A 126 -5.85 -2.54 -6.20
C ALA A 126 -6.05 -1.65 -4.95
N GLU A 127 -7.29 -1.29 -4.60
CA GLU A 127 -7.58 -0.56 -3.35
C GLU A 127 -7.11 -1.35 -2.11
N LEU A 128 -7.47 -2.64 -2.05
CA LEU A 128 -7.09 -3.52 -0.93
C LEU A 128 -5.58 -3.80 -0.90
N PHE A 129 -4.94 -3.88 -2.07
CA PHE A 129 -3.50 -4.06 -2.22
C PHE A 129 -2.73 -2.88 -1.65
N VAL A 130 -3.09 -1.65 -2.03
CA VAL A 130 -2.46 -0.43 -1.52
C VAL A 130 -2.68 -0.29 -0.02
N GLU A 131 -3.90 -0.55 0.47
CA GLU A 131 -4.19 -0.50 1.91
C GLU A 131 -3.34 -1.50 2.70
N THR A 132 -3.18 -2.71 2.18
CA THR A 132 -2.36 -3.76 2.79
C THR A 132 -0.90 -3.34 2.86
N ILE A 133 -0.29 -2.98 1.72
CA ILE A 133 1.13 -2.61 1.66
C ILE A 133 1.39 -1.36 2.52
N ALA A 134 0.50 -0.38 2.54
CA ALA A 134 0.64 0.81 3.37
C ALA A 134 0.67 0.46 4.87
N LYS A 135 -0.22 -0.43 5.33
CA LYS A 135 -0.23 -0.89 6.74
C LYS A 135 1.02 -1.67 7.10
N ASP A 136 1.45 -2.57 6.22
CA ASP A 136 2.64 -3.40 6.45
C ASP A 136 3.92 -2.55 6.45
N ALA A 137 4.06 -1.62 5.51
CA ALA A 137 5.17 -0.67 5.46
C ALA A 137 5.21 0.25 6.67
N TYR A 138 4.05 0.68 7.17
CA TYR A 138 3.98 1.44 8.42
C TYR A 138 4.46 0.62 9.63
N CYS A 139 4.18 -0.68 9.67
CA CYS A 139 4.74 -1.55 10.68
C CYS A 139 6.27 -1.64 10.59
N CYS A 140 6.84 -1.64 9.39
CA CYS A 140 8.30 -1.57 9.18
C CYS A 140 8.90 -0.24 9.65
N ALA A 141 8.28 0.89 9.31
CA ALA A 141 8.74 2.21 9.75
C ALA A 141 8.73 2.35 11.29
N GLN A 142 7.69 1.82 11.94
CA GLN A 142 7.55 1.86 13.40
C GLN A 142 8.60 1.01 14.13
N GLN A 143 9.09 -0.08 13.53
CA GLN A 143 10.23 -0.83 14.08
C GLN A 143 11.50 0.03 14.14
N GLY A 144 11.65 0.96 13.20
CA GLY A 144 12.68 1.99 13.19
C GLY A 144 12.36 3.21 14.05
N LYS A 145 11.28 3.20 14.85
CA LYS A 145 10.75 4.32 15.64
C LYS A 145 10.47 5.58 14.80
N ARG A 146 10.18 5.40 13.52
CA ARG A 146 9.87 6.48 12.57
C ARG A 146 8.38 6.59 12.37
N LYS A 147 7.91 7.82 12.17
CA LYS A 147 6.52 8.13 11.78
C LYS A 147 6.38 8.42 10.28
N THR A 148 7.51 8.59 9.59
CA THR A 148 7.58 8.86 8.15
C THR A 148 7.97 7.59 7.40
N LEU A 149 7.15 7.19 6.43
CA LEU A 149 7.46 6.10 5.51
C LEU A 149 8.61 6.48 4.58
N GLN A 150 9.47 5.52 4.32
CA GLN A 150 10.58 5.62 3.39
C GLN A 150 10.52 4.48 2.39
N ARG A 151 11.22 4.61 1.27
CA ARG A 151 11.25 3.58 0.21
C ARG A 151 11.72 2.21 0.70
N ARG A 152 12.54 2.15 1.76
CA ARG A 152 13.00 0.91 2.40
C ARG A 152 11.95 0.19 3.25
N ASP A 153 10.83 0.84 3.53
CA ASP A 153 9.75 0.27 4.34
C ASP A 153 8.76 -0.53 3.49
N LEU A 154 8.75 -0.30 2.17
CA LEU A 154 7.95 -1.02 1.17
C LEU A 154 8.61 -2.35 0.79
#